data_AF-A0A074RHT4-F1
#
_entry.id   AF-A0A074RHT4-F1
#
_cell.length_a   1.000
_cell.length_b   1.000
_cell.length_c   1.000
_cell.angle_alpha   90.00
_cell.angle_beta   90.00
_cell.angle_gamma   90.00
#
_symmetry.space_group_name_H-M   'P 1'
#
loop_
_entity.id
_entity.type
_entity.pdbx_description
1 polymer ?
#
loop_
_entity_poly.entity_id
_entity_poly.type
_entity_poly.pdbx_seq_one_letter_code
_entity_poly.pdbx_strand_id
1 'polypeptide(L)'
;MGWESEDMDFENSWSTKQHEWRELVEEPRSMDDQCWEGLVPQMASLCEINRNDRLRFESETRQRARADCLGVLMSAMKHGDFSALGFDVELQFLSSGAESTTTATYRPPFPDFNQALELPVFKRLYETDVSLTEMEETFPHHEEEIKLHVIEWQNSIHGYFLDLLRAGDYTPGPATGIDTFHPSDDLGILLRADVLFCNLASNPVQRRTPVTYDVLSSDGDLISALGHKSSWSAKDGLPYLGHIVLYPKAQKIARALLVDMGIPNASCLEMQGYGANLACGRCHDTTLRSWTDLVRHYIQANERYAVAQASQFEDGITYNHVHDPALYTERPMVIHKSTMPSVAKVKYIRVCVLCEKLSVKQKVVAPKSTIFQHLLDV
;
A
#
# COMPACT_ATOMS: atom_id res chain seq x y z
N MET A 1 -41.58 -9.95 39.57
CA MET A 1 -41.67 -10.25 38.12
C MET A 1 -40.30 -10.52 37.47
N GLY A 2 -39.20 -10.65 38.22
CA GLY A 2 -37.91 -11.12 37.65
C GLY A 2 -37.19 -10.14 36.71
N TRP A 3 -37.67 -8.89 36.62
CA TRP A 3 -37.05 -7.82 35.86
C TRP A 3 -36.00 -7.08 36.71
N GLU A 4 -34.87 -6.73 36.10
CA GLU A 4 -33.87 -5.85 36.69
C GLU A 4 -34.30 -4.39 36.58
N SER A 5 -33.70 -3.49 37.36
CA SER A 5 -34.05 -2.06 37.30
C SER A 5 -33.76 -1.48 35.92
N GLU A 6 -32.69 -1.96 35.31
CA GLU A 6 -32.17 -1.60 34.00
C GLU A 6 -33.09 -2.08 32.87
N ASP A 7 -33.85 -3.16 33.08
CA ASP A 7 -34.84 -3.64 32.10
C ASP A 7 -36.06 -2.71 32.02
N MET A 8 -36.29 -1.90 33.05
CA MET A 8 -37.38 -0.92 33.12
C MET A 8 -36.92 0.52 32.81
N ASP A 9 -35.66 0.71 32.45
CA ASP A 9 -35.12 2.01 32.03
C ASP A 9 -35.25 2.17 30.51
N PHE A 10 -36.21 2.97 30.08
CA PHE A 10 -36.47 3.31 28.68
C PHE A 10 -35.92 4.70 28.30
N GLU A 11 -35.22 5.40 29.20
CA GLU A 11 -34.66 6.72 28.91
C GLU A 11 -33.35 6.62 28.12
N ASN A 12 -32.70 5.45 28.17
CA ASN A 12 -31.46 5.20 27.44
C ASN A 12 -31.64 5.24 25.93
N SER A 13 -30.67 5.83 25.22
CA SER A 13 -30.66 5.98 23.77
C SER A 13 -30.67 4.68 22.97
N TRP A 14 -30.39 3.54 23.61
CA TRP A 14 -30.45 2.22 22.99
C TRP A 14 -31.85 1.60 22.99
N SER A 15 -32.78 2.11 23.80
CA SER A 15 -34.15 1.59 23.88
C SER A 15 -34.95 1.98 22.63
N THR A 16 -35.53 0.99 21.93
CA THR A 16 -36.32 1.25 20.72
C THR A 16 -37.79 1.58 21.00
N LYS A 17 -38.23 1.42 22.26
CA LYS A 17 -39.65 1.50 22.68
C LYS A 17 -39.95 2.64 23.66
N GLN A 18 -39.14 3.69 23.64
CA GLN A 18 -39.29 4.84 24.52
C GLN A 18 -40.65 5.55 24.38
N HIS A 19 -41.23 5.54 23.17
CA HIS A 19 -42.52 6.18 22.92
C HIS A 19 -43.65 5.33 23.48
N GLU A 20 -43.69 4.04 23.13
CA GLU A 20 -44.72 3.11 23.56
C GLU A 20 -44.71 2.90 25.07
N TRP A 21 -43.52 2.93 25.69
CA TRP A 21 -43.41 2.93 27.15
C TRP A 21 -44.02 4.18 27.78
N ARG A 22 -43.69 5.38 27.28
CA ARG A 22 -44.27 6.64 27.77
C ARG A 22 -45.79 6.68 27.60
N GLU A 23 -46.29 6.28 26.43
CA GLU A 23 -47.73 6.18 26.21
C GLU A 23 -48.40 5.25 27.22
N LEU A 24 -47.76 4.11 27.57
CA LEU A 24 -48.32 3.16 28.51
C LEU A 24 -48.32 3.67 29.96
N VAL A 25 -47.25 4.35 30.39
CA VAL A 25 -47.07 4.76 31.81
C VAL A 25 -47.58 6.16 32.12
N GLU A 26 -47.68 7.04 31.11
CA GLU A 26 -48.16 8.42 31.27
C GLU A 26 -49.67 8.56 31.01
N GLU A 27 -50.35 7.52 30.52
CA GLU A 27 -51.79 7.58 30.26
C GLU A 27 -52.60 7.68 31.56
N PRO A 28 -53.39 8.76 31.74
CA PRO A 28 -54.18 8.94 32.95
C PRO A 28 -55.39 8.00 32.96
N ARG A 29 -55.23 6.79 33.52
CA ARG A 29 -56.30 5.80 33.72
C ARG A 29 -56.58 5.57 35.20
N SER A 30 -57.86 5.35 35.55
CA SER A 30 -58.22 4.86 36.88
C SER A 30 -57.75 3.42 37.03
N MET A 31 -56.82 3.19 37.95
CA MET A 31 -56.25 1.87 38.20
C MET A 31 -57.22 1.00 38.98
N ASP A 32 -58.01 0.19 38.28
CA ASP A 32 -58.76 -0.93 38.85
C ASP A 32 -58.11 -2.28 38.48
N ASP A 33 -58.54 -3.36 39.13
CA ASP A 33 -57.96 -4.70 38.92
C ASP A 33 -58.07 -5.16 37.46
N GLN A 34 -59.14 -4.75 36.76
CA GLN A 34 -59.37 -5.08 35.35
C GLN A 34 -58.40 -4.33 34.41
N CYS A 35 -58.08 -3.08 34.73
CA CYS A 35 -57.07 -2.29 34.04
C CYS A 35 -55.67 -2.91 34.24
N TRP A 36 -55.35 -3.34 35.46
CA TRP A 36 -54.10 -4.06 35.74
C TRP A 36 -53.98 -5.37 34.94
N GLU A 37 -55.05 -6.17 34.86
CA GLU A 37 -55.07 -7.40 34.04
C GLU A 37 -54.74 -7.14 32.55
N GLY A 38 -55.12 -5.98 32.02
CA GLY A 38 -54.79 -5.57 30.65
C GLY A 38 -53.40 -4.94 30.48
N LEU A 39 -52.91 -4.22 31.49
CA LEU A 39 -51.63 -3.50 31.46
C LEU A 39 -50.43 -4.43 31.69
N VAL A 40 -50.52 -5.40 32.59
CA VAL A 40 -49.38 -6.29 32.93
C VAL A 40 -48.79 -6.98 31.69
N PRO A 41 -49.58 -7.58 30.77
CA PRO A 41 -49.02 -8.21 29.57
C PRO A 41 -48.31 -7.23 28.65
N GLN A 42 -48.82 -5.99 28.52
CA GLN A 42 -48.21 -4.95 27.69
C GLN A 42 -46.89 -4.47 28.29
N MET A 43 -46.88 -4.20 29.60
CA MET A 43 -45.65 -3.85 30.32
C MET A 43 -44.62 -4.97 30.23
N ALA A 44 -45.02 -6.22 30.45
CA ALA A 44 -44.12 -7.37 30.35
C ALA A 44 -43.52 -7.50 28.94
N SER A 45 -44.33 -7.31 27.89
CA SER A 45 -43.86 -7.32 26.51
C SER A 45 -42.86 -6.19 26.21
N LEU A 46 -43.12 -4.97 26.71
CA LEU A 46 -42.19 -3.85 26.54
C LEU A 46 -40.88 -4.07 27.31
N CYS A 47 -40.94 -4.55 28.55
CA CYS A 47 -39.75 -4.87 29.34
C CYS A 47 -38.91 -5.98 28.69
N GLU A 48 -39.55 -6.97 28.05
CA GLU A 48 -38.84 -8.01 27.30
C GLU A 48 -38.08 -7.44 26.09
N ILE A 49 -38.73 -6.55 25.32
CA ILE A 49 -38.08 -5.85 24.21
C ILE A 49 -36.92 -4.98 24.71
N ASN A 50 -37.13 -4.23 25.79
CA ASN A 50 -36.11 -3.34 26.35
C ASN A 50 -34.91 -4.12 26.89
N ARG A 51 -35.15 -5.25 27.57
CA ARG A 51 -34.09 -6.17 27.99
C ARG A 51 -33.27 -6.69 26.81
N ASN A 52 -33.92 -7.07 25.71
CA ASN A 52 -33.21 -7.53 24.52
C ASN A 52 -32.40 -6.41 23.84
N ASP A 53 -32.95 -5.20 23.78
CA ASP A 53 -32.25 -4.02 23.27
C ASP A 53 -31.02 -3.68 24.13
N ARG A 54 -31.17 -3.73 25.47
CA ARG A 54 -30.08 -3.55 26.44
C ARG A 54 -28.97 -4.57 26.20
N LEU A 55 -29.31 -5.86 26.20
CA LEU A 55 -28.34 -6.94 26.01
C LEU A 55 -27.62 -6.84 24.66
N ARG A 56 -28.33 -6.45 23.59
CA ARG A 56 -27.72 -6.19 22.27
C ARG A 56 -26.73 -5.04 22.34
N PHE A 57 -27.14 -3.90 22.91
CA PHE A 57 -26.28 -2.72 23.05
C PHE A 57 -25.04 -3.00 23.92
N GLU A 58 -25.21 -3.70 25.03
CA GLU A 58 -24.10 -4.11 25.90
C GLU A 58 -23.15 -5.06 25.14
N SER A 59 -23.67 -6.04 24.40
CA SER A 59 -22.88 -6.94 23.56
C SER A 59 -22.10 -6.18 22.47
N GLU A 60 -22.73 -5.25 21.76
CA GLU A 60 -22.07 -4.39 20.75
C GLU A 60 -21.00 -3.48 21.38
N THR A 61 -21.25 -3.01 22.60
CA THR A 61 -20.29 -2.20 23.35
C THR A 61 -19.09 -3.03 23.78
N ARG A 62 -19.31 -4.25 24.29
CA ARG A 62 -18.22 -5.18 24.60
C ARG A 62 -17.45 -5.57 23.34
N GLN A 63 -18.13 -5.83 22.22
CA GLN A 63 -17.48 -6.15 20.94
C GLN A 63 -16.59 -5.01 20.44
N ARG A 64 -17.04 -3.74 20.53
CA ARG A 64 -16.21 -2.58 20.19
C ARG A 64 -14.99 -2.46 21.09
N ALA A 65 -15.17 -2.62 22.41
CA ALA A 65 -14.06 -2.60 23.35
C ALA A 65 -13.02 -3.71 23.07
N ARG A 66 -13.49 -4.93 22.73
CA ARG A 66 -12.62 -6.03 22.28
C ARG A 66 -11.89 -5.67 20.98
N ALA A 67 -12.57 -5.03 20.03
CA ALA A 67 -11.96 -4.57 18.77
C ALA A 67 -10.79 -3.61 19.02
N ASP A 68 -11.02 -2.60 19.86
CA ASP A 68 -10.01 -1.60 20.20
C ASP A 68 -8.80 -2.25 20.88
N CYS A 69 -9.04 -3.15 21.85
CA CYS A 69 -7.97 -3.87 22.54
C CYS A 69 -7.18 -4.81 21.61
N LEU A 70 -7.86 -5.59 20.76
CA LEU A 70 -7.19 -6.41 19.74
C LEU A 70 -6.36 -5.56 18.77
N GLY A 71 -6.83 -4.37 18.41
CA GLY A 71 -6.06 -3.42 17.60
C GLY A 71 -4.77 -2.97 18.28
N VAL A 72 -4.80 -2.70 19.59
CA VAL A 72 -3.60 -2.38 20.38
C VAL A 72 -2.63 -3.57 20.43
N LEU A 73 -3.14 -4.78 20.68
CA LEU A 73 -2.33 -5.99 20.74
C LEU A 73 -1.68 -6.33 19.39
N MET A 74 -2.42 -6.20 18.29
CA MET A 74 -1.87 -6.32 16.93
C MET A 74 -0.76 -5.32 16.66
N SER A 75 -0.96 -4.06 17.05
CA SER A 75 0.05 -3.01 16.88
C SER A 75 1.32 -3.35 17.67
N ALA A 76 1.17 -3.81 18.91
CA ALA A 76 2.30 -4.27 19.73
C ALA A 76 3.05 -5.43 19.08
N MET A 77 2.33 -6.43 18.55
CA MET A 77 2.93 -7.56 17.84
C MET A 77 3.65 -7.12 16.55
N LYS A 78 3.05 -6.22 15.77
CA LYS A 78 3.64 -5.64 14.56
C LYS A 78 4.95 -4.89 14.85
N HIS A 79 5.02 -4.19 15.98
CA HIS A 79 6.20 -3.45 16.42
C HIS A 79 7.15 -4.24 17.33
N GLY A 80 6.81 -5.50 17.63
CA GLY A 80 7.62 -6.45 18.36
C GLY A 80 8.18 -7.50 17.39
N ASP A 81 7.52 -8.65 17.32
CA ASP A 81 7.96 -9.83 16.57
C ASP A 81 8.08 -9.60 15.05
N PHE A 82 7.25 -8.72 14.49
CA PHE A 82 7.23 -8.42 13.05
C PHE A 82 7.79 -7.04 12.72
N SER A 83 8.70 -6.55 13.57
CA SER A 83 9.38 -5.29 13.40
C SER A 83 10.09 -5.18 12.06
N ALA A 84 10.23 -3.94 11.60
CA ALA A 84 10.99 -3.66 10.39
C ALA A 84 12.47 -4.00 10.63
N LEU A 85 13.07 -4.74 9.69
CA LEU A 85 14.47 -5.12 9.71
C LEU A 85 15.29 -4.00 9.07
N GLY A 86 16.15 -3.36 9.87
CA GLY A 86 17.13 -2.39 9.39
C GLY A 86 18.44 -3.07 9.01
N PHE A 87 19.05 -2.65 7.92
CA PHE A 87 20.34 -3.17 7.46
C PHE A 87 21.12 -2.07 6.76
N ASP A 88 22.44 -2.21 6.81
CA ASP A 88 23.36 -1.31 6.15
C ASP A 88 23.56 -1.74 4.70
N VAL A 89 23.47 -0.76 3.81
CA VAL A 89 23.65 -0.88 2.38
C VAL A 89 24.83 -0.01 1.97
N GLU A 90 25.77 -0.61 1.25
CA GLU A 90 26.87 0.11 0.63
C GLU A 90 26.45 0.62 -0.74
N LEU A 91 26.43 1.94 -0.91
CA LEU A 91 26.08 2.58 -2.18
C LEU A 91 27.32 2.75 -3.05
N GLN A 92 27.25 2.21 -4.26
CA GLN A 92 28.28 2.42 -5.28
C GLN A 92 27.98 3.68 -6.08
N PHE A 93 28.89 4.66 -6.04
CA PHE A 93 28.83 5.86 -6.87
C PHE A 93 29.90 5.81 -7.96
N LEU A 94 29.47 5.51 -9.19
CA LEU A 94 30.33 5.34 -10.37
C LEU A 94 31.36 6.46 -10.58
N SER A 95 31.09 7.70 -10.15
CA SER A 95 31.95 8.86 -10.47
C SER A 95 32.86 9.35 -9.34
N SER A 96 32.69 8.86 -8.10
CA SER A 96 33.48 9.37 -6.96
C SER A 96 34.43 8.33 -6.36
N GLY A 97 34.20 7.03 -6.61
CA GLY A 97 34.91 5.95 -5.90
C GLY A 97 34.74 5.99 -4.37
N ALA A 98 33.87 6.86 -3.86
CA ALA A 98 33.54 6.98 -2.46
C ALA A 98 32.38 6.03 -2.18
N GLU A 99 32.56 5.14 -1.23
CA GLU A 99 31.49 4.31 -0.69
C GLU A 99 30.74 5.15 0.36
N SER A 100 29.42 5.13 0.30
CA SER A 100 28.59 5.64 1.39
C SER A 100 27.72 4.52 1.89
N THR A 101 27.77 4.28 3.19
CA THR A 101 26.84 3.40 3.87
C THR A 101 25.56 4.17 4.17
N THR A 102 24.41 3.54 3.95
CA THR A 102 23.11 4.04 4.39
C THR A 102 22.30 2.90 4.97
N THR A 103 21.36 3.22 5.84
CA THR A 103 20.46 2.21 6.41
C THR A 103 19.20 2.14 5.55
N ALA A 104 18.88 0.93 5.08
CA ALA A 104 17.60 0.63 4.45
C ALA A 104 16.76 -0.26 5.38
N THR A 105 15.46 -0.34 5.12
CA THR A 105 14.53 -1.01 6.02
C THR A 105 13.57 -1.87 5.23
N TYR A 106 13.48 -3.14 5.61
CA TYR A 106 12.50 -4.09 5.08
C TYR A 106 11.44 -4.33 6.13
N ARG A 107 10.18 -4.09 5.78
CA ARG A 107 9.04 -4.43 6.62
C ARG A 107 8.29 -5.58 5.97
N PRO A 108 8.26 -6.78 6.58
CA PRO A 108 7.40 -7.86 6.13
C PRO A 108 5.94 -7.40 6.07
N PRO A 109 5.13 -7.94 5.13
CA PRO A 109 3.71 -7.61 5.10
C PRO A 109 3.06 -8.02 6.42
N PHE A 110 2.12 -7.23 6.91
CA PHE A 110 1.37 -7.53 8.14
C PHE A 110 -0.11 -7.24 7.90
N PRO A 111 -1.02 -8.14 8.32
CA PRO A 111 -2.45 -7.96 8.05
C PRO A 111 -2.97 -6.67 8.70
N ASP A 112 -3.82 -5.94 7.98
CA ASP A 112 -4.63 -4.90 8.61
C ASP A 112 -5.65 -5.50 9.58
N PHE A 113 -6.31 -4.66 10.38
CA PHE A 113 -7.25 -5.15 11.39
C PHE A 113 -8.38 -6.00 10.79
N ASN A 114 -8.91 -5.63 9.63
CA ASN A 114 -10.00 -6.36 9.00
C ASN A 114 -9.52 -7.71 8.46
N GLN A 115 -8.31 -7.74 7.89
CA GLN A 115 -7.67 -8.98 7.43
C GLN A 115 -7.36 -9.92 8.60
N ALA A 116 -6.89 -9.37 9.71
CA ALA A 116 -6.62 -10.14 10.92
C ALA A 116 -7.90 -10.74 11.50
N LEU A 117 -9.04 -10.04 11.43
CA LEU A 117 -10.34 -10.60 11.86
C LEU A 117 -10.81 -11.81 11.04
N GLU A 118 -10.24 -12.06 9.86
CA GLU A 118 -10.51 -13.28 9.11
C GLU A 118 -9.64 -14.46 9.59
N LEU A 119 -8.60 -14.21 10.38
CA LEU A 119 -7.79 -15.27 10.98
C LEU A 119 -8.60 -15.95 12.11
N PRO A 120 -8.62 -17.30 12.19
CA PRO A 120 -9.49 -18.02 13.11
C PRO A 120 -9.38 -17.59 14.58
N VAL A 121 -8.17 -17.31 15.06
CA VAL A 121 -7.94 -16.88 16.46
C VAL A 121 -8.53 -15.52 16.73
N PHE A 122 -8.19 -14.51 15.91
CA PHE A 122 -8.68 -13.15 16.07
C PHE A 122 -10.20 -13.10 15.94
N LYS A 123 -10.75 -13.85 14.98
CA LYS A 123 -12.19 -13.99 14.81
C LYS A 123 -12.85 -14.50 16.08
N ARG A 124 -12.33 -15.58 16.68
CA ARG A 124 -12.83 -16.11 17.96
C ARG A 124 -12.75 -15.08 19.07
N LEU A 125 -11.61 -14.42 19.26
CA LEU A 125 -11.45 -13.41 20.32
C LEU A 125 -12.37 -12.20 20.13
N TYR A 126 -12.67 -11.83 18.89
CA TYR A 126 -13.56 -10.74 18.55
C TYR A 126 -15.05 -11.09 18.73
N GLU A 127 -15.47 -12.25 18.22
CA GLU A 127 -16.87 -12.69 18.17
C GLU A 127 -17.35 -13.33 19.48
N THR A 128 -16.46 -13.92 20.28
CA THR A 128 -16.85 -14.54 21.56
C THR A 128 -17.23 -13.44 22.54
N ASP A 129 -18.46 -13.49 23.06
CA ASP A 129 -18.95 -12.50 24.01
C ASP A 129 -18.42 -12.75 25.43
N VAL A 130 -17.13 -12.46 25.62
CA VAL A 130 -16.44 -12.46 26.91
C VAL A 130 -16.19 -11.03 27.39
N SER A 131 -15.92 -10.91 28.69
CA SER A 131 -15.44 -9.64 29.26
C SER A 131 -14.08 -9.24 28.65
N LEU A 132 -13.75 -7.95 28.69
CA LEU A 132 -12.47 -7.46 28.20
C LEU A 132 -11.29 -8.11 28.95
N THR A 133 -11.40 -8.22 30.28
CA THR A 133 -10.38 -8.84 31.14
C THR A 133 -10.14 -10.30 30.76
N GLU A 134 -11.21 -11.06 30.53
CA GLU A 134 -11.10 -12.47 30.11
C GLU A 134 -10.45 -12.60 28.72
N MET A 135 -10.76 -11.70 27.79
CA MET A 135 -10.09 -11.66 26.48
C MET A 135 -8.59 -11.34 26.61
N GLU A 136 -8.23 -10.39 27.46
CA GLU A 136 -6.81 -10.02 27.71
C GLU A 136 -6.03 -11.16 28.37
N GLU A 137 -6.66 -11.91 29.29
CA GLU A 137 -6.05 -13.09 29.91
C GLU A 137 -5.88 -14.25 28.93
N THR A 138 -6.79 -14.40 27.96
CA THR A 138 -6.74 -15.48 26.96
C THR A 138 -5.78 -15.17 25.81
N PHE A 139 -5.57 -13.91 25.45
CA PHE A 139 -4.71 -13.54 24.31
C PHE A 139 -3.29 -14.12 24.35
N PRO A 140 -2.52 -14.03 25.46
CA PRO A 140 -1.18 -14.61 25.54
C PRO A 140 -1.14 -16.13 25.28
N HIS A 141 -2.22 -16.84 25.59
CA HIS A 141 -2.33 -18.28 25.37
C HIS A 141 -2.43 -18.63 23.87
N HIS A 142 -2.82 -17.66 23.04
CA HIS A 142 -2.93 -17.80 21.59
C HIS A 142 -1.81 -17.07 20.82
N GLU A 143 -0.86 -16.43 21.50
CA GLU A 143 0.15 -15.58 20.86
C GLU A 143 0.94 -16.34 19.77
N GLU A 144 1.41 -17.55 20.07
CA GLU A 144 2.16 -18.36 19.10
C GLU A 144 1.28 -18.88 17.94
N GLU A 145 0.00 -19.18 18.20
CA GLU A 145 -0.98 -19.55 17.16
C GLU A 145 -1.21 -18.36 16.21
N ILE A 146 -1.31 -17.15 16.76
CA ILE A 146 -1.44 -15.91 15.99
C ILE A 146 -0.19 -15.67 15.13
N LYS A 147 1.01 -15.78 15.71
CA LYS A 147 2.27 -15.62 14.98
C LYS A 147 2.35 -16.58 13.81
N LEU A 148 2.00 -17.85 14.03
CA LEU A 148 1.99 -18.87 12.98
C LEU A 148 1.04 -18.50 11.84
N HIS A 149 -0.19 -18.07 12.15
CA HIS A 149 -1.13 -17.61 11.13
C HIS A 149 -0.66 -16.37 10.37
N VAL A 150 0.00 -15.41 11.04
CA VAL A 150 0.60 -14.25 10.36
C VAL A 150 1.72 -14.70 9.42
N ILE A 151 2.55 -15.66 9.81
CA ILE A 151 3.61 -16.21 8.95
C ILE A 151 3.02 -16.95 7.75
N GLU A 152 2.00 -17.79 7.94
CA GLU A 152 1.29 -18.46 6.84
C GLU A 152 0.68 -17.45 5.86
N TRP A 153 0.06 -16.40 6.39
CA TRP A 153 -0.48 -15.30 5.61
C TRP A 153 0.62 -14.58 4.82
N GLN A 154 1.76 -14.26 5.44
CA GLN A 154 2.94 -13.69 4.75
C GLN A 154 3.46 -14.61 3.64
N ASN A 155 3.56 -15.90 3.90
CA ASN A 155 4.02 -16.90 2.95
C ASN A 155 3.08 -17.04 1.75
N SER A 156 1.77 -16.89 1.95
CA SER A 156 0.81 -16.87 0.85
C SER A 156 1.03 -15.69 -0.09
N ILE A 157 1.35 -14.51 0.46
CA ILE A 157 1.67 -13.31 -0.31
C ILE A 157 2.99 -13.51 -1.06
N HIS A 158 4.03 -13.99 -0.39
CA HIS A 158 5.31 -14.34 -1.03
C HIS A 158 5.10 -15.32 -2.19
N GLY A 159 4.36 -16.40 -1.94
CA GLY A 159 4.04 -17.43 -2.93
C GLY A 159 3.35 -16.86 -4.16
N TYR A 160 2.33 -16.01 -3.96
CA TYR A 160 1.63 -15.35 -5.06
C TYR A 160 2.58 -14.55 -5.97
N PHE A 161 3.45 -13.72 -5.39
CA PHE A 161 4.38 -12.90 -6.18
C PHE A 161 5.46 -13.72 -6.88
N LEU A 162 5.92 -14.80 -6.25
CA LEU A 162 6.84 -15.74 -6.88
C LEU A 162 6.19 -16.46 -8.05
N ASP A 163 4.92 -16.86 -7.91
CA ASP A 163 4.18 -17.51 -8.99
C ASP A 163 3.95 -16.56 -10.17
N LEU A 164 3.70 -15.27 -9.91
CA LEU A 164 3.69 -14.26 -10.98
C LEU A 164 5.02 -14.16 -11.73
N LEU A 165 6.15 -14.28 -11.04
CA LEU A 165 7.48 -14.29 -11.67
C LEU A 165 7.73 -15.57 -12.47
N ARG A 166 7.39 -16.73 -11.90
CA ARG A 166 7.53 -18.05 -12.55
C ARG A 166 6.66 -18.19 -13.80
N ALA A 167 5.52 -17.51 -13.83
CA ALA A 167 4.64 -17.46 -15.00
C ALA A 167 5.17 -16.54 -16.11
N GLY A 168 6.15 -15.68 -15.83
CA GLY A 168 6.78 -14.80 -16.81
C GLY A 168 7.95 -15.45 -17.54
N ASP A 169 8.40 -14.82 -18.62
CA ASP A 169 9.54 -15.29 -19.43
C ASP A 169 10.92 -15.01 -18.78
N TYR A 170 10.94 -14.50 -17.55
CA TYR A 170 12.16 -14.04 -16.88
C TYR A 170 12.21 -14.54 -15.43
N THR A 171 13.18 -15.41 -15.17
CA THR A 171 13.57 -15.86 -13.83
C THR A 171 14.85 -15.17 -13.40
N PRO A 172 14.78 -14.10 -12.59
CA PRO A 172 15.97 -13.48 -12.04
C PRO A 172 16.64 -14.40 -11.00
N GLY A 173 17.97 -14.32 -10.87
CA GLY A 173 18.65 -14.79 -9.67
C GLY A 173 18.37 -13.87 -8.47
N PRO A 174 18.75 -14.21 -7.22
CA PRO A 174 18.51 -13.37 -6.06
C PRO A 174 19.26 -12.04 -6.14
N ALA A 175 18.76 -11.02 -5.41
CA ALA A 175 19.45 -9.75 -5.26
C ALA A 175 20.81 -9.93 -4.56
N THR A 176 21.78 -9.08 -4.93
CA THR A 176 23.11 -9.01 -4.31
C THR A 176 23.31 -7.64 -3.65
N GLY A 177 24.39 -7.47 -2.87
CA GLY A 177 24.76 -6.16 -2.29
C GLY A 177 24.10 -5.83 -0.96
N ILE A 178 23.50 -6.82 -0.27
CA ILE A 178 23.09 -6.67 1.13
C ILE A 178 23.94 -7.62 1.98
N ASP A 179 25.05 -7.12 2.52
CA ASP A 179 26.04 -7.97 3.20
C ASP A 179 25.60 -8.44 4.60
N THR A 180 24.67 -7.72 5.23
CA THR A 180 24.20 -8.00 6.59
C THR A 180 22.88 -8.78 6.67
N PHE A 181 22.19 -8.91 5.53
CA PHE A 181 20.89 -9.58 5.45
C PHE A 181 20.94 -10.64 4.36
N HIS A 182 20.80 -11.90 4.77
CA HIS A 182 20.71 -13.04 3.87
C HIS A 182 19.25 -13.51 3.79
N PRO A 183 18.42 -12.90 2.92
CA PRO A 183 17.09 -13.39 2.69
C PRO A 183 17.14 -14.83 2.16
N SER A 184 16.04 -15.57 2.30
CA SER A 184 15.86 -16.77 1.49
C SER A 184 16.00 -16.42 0.00
N ASP A 185 16.44 -17.37 -0.82
CA ASP A 185 16.60 -17.14 -2.27
C ASP A 185 15.32 -16.56 -2.89
N ASP A 186 14.16 -17.08 -2.49
CA ASP A 186 12.84 -16.62 -2.92
C ASP A 186 12.58 -15.15 -2.54
N LEU A 187 12.86 -14.74 -1.29
CA LEU A 187 12.72 -13.35 -0.89
C LEU A 187 13.77 -12.47 -1.58
N GLY A 188 15.00 -12.95 -1.77
CA GLY A 188 16.05 -12.27 -2.52
C GLY A 188 15.66 -12.01 -3.97
N ILE A 189 14.94 -12.93 -4.61
CA ILE A 189 14.36 -12.76 -5.95
C ILE A 189 13.31 -11.65 -5.93
N LEU A 190 12.37 -11.67 -4.99
CA LEU A 190 11.31 -10.66 -4.89
C LEU A 190 11.85 -9.26 -4.59
N LEU A 191 12.94 -9.17 -3.81
CA LEU A 191 13.59 -7.93 -3.44
C LEU A 191 14.49 -7.35 -4.53
N ARG A 192 14.52 -7.90 -5.75
CA ARG A 192 15.29 -7.30 -6.84
C ARG A 192 14.71 -5.97 -7.29
N ALA A 193 15.59 -5.00 -7.54
CA ALA A 193 15.20 -3.67 -7.99
C ALA A 193 14.56 -3.65 -9.39
N ASP A 194 14.82 -4.67 -10.22
CA ASP A 194 14.16 -4.86 -11.52
C ASP A 194 12.93 -5.78 -11.47
N VAL A 195 12.54 -6.27 -10.30
CA VAL A 195 11.25 -6.93 -10.08
C VAL A 195 10.23 -5.87 -9.71
N LEU A 196 9.38 -5.53 -10.68
CA LEU A 196 8.42 -4.45 -10.58
C LEU A 196 7.02 -4.94 -10.91
N PHE A 197 6.07 -4.52 -10.08
CA PHE A 197 4.65 -4.79 -10.21
C PHE A 197 3.89 -3.50 -10.54
N CYS A 198 2.60 -3.64 -10.80
CA CYS A 198 1.68 -2.51 -10.87
C CYS A 198 0.30 -2.91 -10.37
N ASN A 199 -0.44 -1.92 -9.87
CA ASN A 199 -1.81 -2.08 -9.42
C ASN A 199 -2.77 -1.75 -10.58
N LEU A 200 -3.61 -2.72 -10.98
CA LEU A 200 -4.64 -2.59 -12.01
C LEU A 200 -5.93 -1.94 -11.51
N ALA A 201 -6.18 -1.95 -10.20
CA ALA A 201 -7.34 -1.29 -9.59
C ALA A 201 -7.16 0.23 -9.47
N SER A 202 -5.95 0.76 -9.73
CA SER A 202 -5.72 2.20 -9.82
C SER A 202 -6.52 2.81 -10.97
N ASN A 203 -7.05 4.03 -10.75
CA ASN A 203 -7.90 4.76 -11.71
C ASN A 203 -7.31 4.70 -13.14
N PRO A 204 -8.06 4.33 -14.18
CA PRO A 204 -7.56 4.21 -15.56
C PRO A 204 -6.94 5.52 -16.11
N VAL A 205 -7.26 6.67 -15.51
CA VAL A 205 -6.63 7.97 -15.82
C VAL A 205 -5.20 8.06 -15.27
N GLN A 206 -4.91 7.41 -14.14
CA GLN A 206 -3.57 7.29 -13.61
C GLN A 206 -2.83 6.19 -14.39
N ARG A 207 -1.75 6.59 -15.08
CA ARG A 207 -0.87 5.62 -15.75
C ARG A 207 -0.36 4.61 -14.72
N ARG A 208 -0.23 3.34 -15.15
CA ARG A 208 0.32 2.25 -14.32
C ARG A 208 1.63 2.69 -13.68
N THR A 209 1.63 2.72 -12.36
CA THR A 209 2.79 3.09 -11.55
C THR A 209 3.58 1.83 -11.21
N PRO A 210 4.89 1.78 -11.54
CA PRO A 210 5.74 0.70 -11.09
C PRO A 210 5.91 0.76 -9.58
N VAL A 211 5.85 -0.39 -8.93
CA VAL A 211 6.06 -0.57 -7.49
C VAL A 211 6.98 -1.77 -7.26
N THR A 212 7.87 -1.66 -6.27
CA THR A 212 8.75 -2.74 -5.82
C THR A 212 8.07 -3.57 -4.72
N TYR A 213 8.62 -4.75 -4.44
CA TYR A 213 8.03 -5.68 -3.47
C TYR A 213 8.02 -5.13 -2.03
N ASP A 214 9.07 -4.41 -1.62
CA ASP A 214 9.18 -3.81 -0.29
C ASP A 214 8.10 -2.75 -0.03
N VAL A 215 7.71 -1.98 -1.05
CA VAL A 215 6.65 -0.98 -0.96
C VAL A 215 5.29 -1.65 -0.83
N LEU A 216 5.05 -2.71 -1.62
CA LEU A 216 3.83 -3.52 -1.50
C LEU A 216 3.71 -4.19 -0.13
N SER A 217 4.84 -4.60 0.45
CA SER A 217 4.89 -5.23 1.77
C SER A 217 4.69 -4.22 2.91
N SER A 218 5.29 -3.03 2.78
CA SER A 218 5.29 -2.02 3.85
C SER A 218 3.95 -1.27 3.97
N ASP A 219 3.25 -1.11 2.84
CA ASP A 219 2.02 -0.34 2.73
C ASP A 219 0.85 -1.31 2.53
N GLY A 220 0.37 -1.90 3.64
CA GLY A 220 -0.77 -2.83 3.64
C GLY A 220 -1.99 -2.29 2.90
N ASP A 221 -2.11 -0.96 2.77
CA ASP A 221 -3.14 -0.27 2.00
C ASP A 221 -3.10 -0.60 0.49
N LEU A 222 -1.93 -0.89 -0.10
CA LEU A 222 -1.80 -1.30 -1.50
C LEU A 222 -2.29 -2.74 -1.73
N ILE A 223 -2.14 -3.58 -0.72
CA ILE A 223 -2.73 -4.94 -0.66
C ILE A 223 -4.25 -4.83 -0.39
N SER A 224 -4.67 -3.85 0.40
CA SER A 224 -6.06 -3.66 0.86
C SER A 224 -6.97 -2.90 -0.12
N ALA A 225 -6.40 -2.27 -1.16
CA ALA A 225 -7.07 -1.49 -2.22
C ALA A 225 -8.56 -1.13 -1.95
N LEU A 226 -8.75 0.09 -1.41
CA LEU A 226 -9.96 0.84 -1.03
C LEU A 226 -11.21 0.82 -1.96
N GLY A 227 -11.26 0.00 -3.00
CA GLY A 227 -12.40 -0.15 -3.92
C GLY A 227 -13.06 -1.52 -3.90
N HIS A 228 -12.38 -2.58 -3.44
CA HIS A 228 -12.96 -3.92 -3.36
C HIS A 228 -13.55 -4.19 -1.97
N LYS A 229 -14.55 -3.39 -1.59
CA LYS A 229 -15.53 -3.74 -0.55
C LYS A 229 -16.50 -4.85 -1.02
N SER A 230 -15.99 -5.87 -1.70
CA SER A 230 -16.63 -7.19 -1.65
C SER A 230 -15.92 -7.92 -0.52
N SER A 231 -16.26 -7.64 0.73
CA SER A 231 -17.39 -8.35 1.36
C SER A 231 -17.40 -9.80 0.85
N TRP A 232 -16.69 -10.67 1.57
CA TRP A 232 -16.95 -12.12 1.64
C TRP A 232 -16.31 -13.04 0.58
N SER A 233 -15.37 -12.57 -0.25
CA SER A 233 -14.71 -13.43 -1.25
C SER A 233 -13.33 -13.97 -0.86
N ALA A 234 -12.70 -13.46 0.21
CA ALA A 234 -11.49 -14.08 0.74
C ALA A 234 -11.90 -15.37 1.46
N LYS A 235 -12.09 -16.45 0.69
CA LYS A 235 -12.07 -17.78 1.29
C LYS A 235 -10.73 -17.88 2.03
N ASP A 236 -10.79 -18.17 3.31
CA ASP A 236 -9.64 -18.54 4.14
C ASP A 236 -8.77 -17.37 4.66
N GLY A 237 -9.26 -16.12 4.66
CA GLY A 237 -8.56 -14.99 5.28
C GLY A 237 -7.30 -14.50 4.56
N LEU A 238 -7.10 -14.95 3.32
CA LEU A 238 -6.01 -14.51 2.44
C LEU A 238 -6.36 -13.20 1.72
N PRO A 239 -5.38 -12.30 1.50
CA PRO A 239 -5.64 -11.06 0.80
C PRO A 239 -5.90 -11.33 -0.68
N TYR A 240 -6.86 -10.61 -1.27
CA TYR A 240 -7.05 -10.66 -2.72
C TYR A 240 -5.93 -9.87 -3.41
N LEU A 241 -5.05 -10.55 -4.13
CA LEU A 241 -3.90 -9.94 -4.81
C LEU A 241 -4.07 -9.82 -6.32
N GLY A 242 -5.21 -10.25 -6.88
CA GLY A 242 -5.43 -10.32 -8.33
C GLY A 242 -5.38 -8.98 -9.07
N HIS A 243 -5.49 -7.85 -8.34
CA HIS A 243 -5.28 -6.51 -8.90
C HIS A 243 -3.81 -6.15 -9.05
N ILE A 244 -2.88 -6.88 -8.41
CA ILE A 244 -1.45 -6.64 -8.53
C ILE A 244 -0.88 -7.62 -9.54
N VAL A 245 -0.22 -7.09 -10.58
CA VAL A 245 0.37 -7.89 -11.64
C VAL A 245 1.82 -7.51 -11.89
N LEU A 246 2.58 -8.45 -12.43
CA LEU A 246 3.93 -8.19 -12.92
C LEU A 246 3.90 -7.09 -13.99
N TYR A 247 4.92 -6.23 -14.03
CA TYR A 247 5.00 -5.13 -14.99
C TYR A 247 6.20 -5.27 -15.94
N PRO A 248 6.14 -6.16 -16.96
CA PRO A 248 7.29 -6.49 -17.82
C PRO A 248 7.98 -5.30 -18.48
N LYS A 249 7.20 -4.30 -18.91
CA LYS A 249 7.73 -3.07 -19.50
C LYS A 249 8.61 -2.30 -18.53
N ALA A 250 8.18 -2.20 -17.27
CA ALA A 250 8.95 -1.55 -16.22
C ALA A 250 10.21 -2.36 -15.88
N GLN A 251 10.09 -3.70 -15.77
CA GLN A 251 11.23 -4.57 -15.50
C GLN A 251 12.32 -4.45 -16.57
N LYS A 252 11.95 -4.43 -17.86
CA LYS A 252 12.91 -4.28 -18.97
C LYS A 252 13.69 -2.98 -18.86
N ILE A 253 13.01 -1.89 -18.52
CA ILE A 253 13.64 -0.57 -18.33
C ILE A 253 14.53 -0.59 -17.08
N ALA A 254 14.02 -1.07 -15.94
CA ALA A 254 14.76 -1.17 -14.69
C ALA A 254 16.07 -1.95 -14.87
N ARG A 255 16.04 -3.09 -15.58
CA ARG A 255 17.26 -3.84 -15.92
C ARG A 255 18.28 -3.02 -16.70
N ALA A 256 17.84 -2.31 -17.73
CA ALA A 256 18.75 -1.48 -18.52
C ALA A 256 19.39 -0.38 -17.67
N LEU A 257 18.61 0.25 -16.77
CA LEU A 257 19.11 1.26 -15.84
C LEU A 257 20.11 0.66 -14.84
N LEU A 258 19.81 -0.49 -14.23
CA LEU A 258 20.72 -1.15 -13.28
C LEU A 258 22.03 -1.61 -13.94
N VAL A 259 21.97 -2.10 -15.17
CA VAL A 259 23.15 -2.46 -15.97
C VAL A 259 24.02 -1.23 -16.24
N ASP A 260 23.40 -0.11 -16.64
CA ASP A 260 24.11 1.17 -16.85
C ASP A 260 24.74 1.71 -15.56
N MET A 261 24.07 1.48 -14.42
CA MET A 261 24.62 1.81 -13.10
C MET A 261 25.73 0.86 -12.62
N GLY A 262 25.98 -0.25 -13.30
CA GLY A 262 26.97 -1.26 -12.90
C GLY A 262 26.52 -2.20 -11.76
N ILE A 263 25.23 -2.16 -11.38
CA ILE A 263 24.64 -2.94 -10.27
C ILE A 263 23.45 -3.79 -10.75
N PRO A 264 23.65 -4.72 -11.70
CA PRO A 264 22.55 -5.42 -12.41
C PRO A 264 21.66 -6.30 -11.52
N ASN A 265 22.12 -6.64 -10.32
CA ASN A 265 21.39 -7.47 -9.35
C ASN A 265 21.08 -6.69 -8.06
N ALA A 266 21.08 -5.35 -8.11
CA ALA A 266 20.74 -4.51 -6.97
C ALA A 266 19.39 -4.89 -6.35
N SER A 267 19.30 -4.76 -5.03
CA SER A 267 18.03 -4.93 -4.33
C SER A 267 17.20 -3.64 -4.39
N CYS A 268 15.86 -3.73 -4.31
CA CYS A 268 15.01 -2.56 -4.13
C CYS A 268 15.32 -1.82 -2.83
N LEU A 269 15.85 -2.52 -1.83
CA LEU A 269 16.31 -1.98 -0.56
C LEU A 269 17.59 -1.14 -0.75
N GLU A 270 18.51 -1.58 -1.58
CA GLU A 270 19.66 -0.78 -2.01
C GLU A 270 19.20 0.48 -2.74
N MET A 271 18.16 0.35 -3.58
CA MET A 271 17.54 1.50 -4.25
C MET A 271 16.83 2.47 -3.30
N GLN A 272 16.35 2.03 -2.11
CA GLN A 272 15.88 2.95 -1.07
C GLN A 272 17.04 3.84 -0.57
N GLY A 273 18.25 3.27 -0.48
CA GLY A 273 19.44 3.99 -0.05
C GLY A 273 19.82 5.16 -0.96
N TYR A 274 19.64 5.02 -2.27
CA TYR A 274 19.78 6.14 -3.21
C TYR A 274 18.69 7.21 -3.02
N GLY A 275 17.54 6.83 -2.48
CA GLY A 275 16.43 7.73 -2.17
C GLY A 275 15.94 8.53 -3.39
N ALA A 276 15.49 9.76 -3.14
CA ALA A 276 15.08 10.70 -4.20
C ALA A 276 16.28 11.51 -4.73
N ASN A 277 17.42 10.87 -4.99
CA ASN A 277 18.64 11.51 -5.49
C ASN A 277 19.07 11.03 -6.88
N LEU A 278 18.22 10.29 -7.59
CA LEU A 278 18.48 9.81 -8.94
C LEU A 278 17.87 10.77 -9.98
N ALA A 279 18.55 10.94 -11.11
CA ALA A 279 18.07 11.73 -12.23
C ALA A 279 18.32 11.01 -13.55
N CYS A 280 17.60 11.43 -14.60
CA CYS A 280 17.83 10.96 -15.94
C CYS A 280 19.11 11.61 -16.51
N GLY A 281 20.07 10.80 -16.95
CA GLY A 281 21.27 11.30 -17.64
C GLY A 281 21.12 11.49 -19.14
N ARG A 282 20.01 11.03 -19.71
CA ARG A 282 19.75 11.05 -21.15
C ARG A 282 19.14 12.35 -21.63
N CYS A 283 18.23 12.90 -20.85
CA CYS A 283 17.40 14.03 -21.26
C CYS A 283 17.64 15.26 -20.39
N HIS A 284 17.09 16.37 -20.83
CA HIS A 284 17.19 17.66 -20.17
C HIS A 284 16.44 17.75 -18.82
N ASP A 285 15.59 16.78 -18.49
CA ASP A 285 14.87 16.71 -17.22
C ASP A 285 15.79 16.19 -16.11
N THR A 286 16.36 17.13 -15.36
CA THR A 286 17.26 16.87 -14.23
C THR A 286 16.55 16.73 -12.89
N THR A 287 15.22 16.58 -12.90
CA THR A 287 14.42 16.41 -11.68
C THR A 287 14.89 15.17 -10.93
N LEU A 288 15.21 15.33 -9.64
CA LEU A 288 15.56 14.22 -8.77
C LEU A 288 14.32 13.36 -8.48
N ARG A 289 14.50 12.05 -8.50
CA ARG A 289 13.45 11.04 -8.50
C ARG A 289 13.85 9.88 -7.60
N SER A 290 12.84 9.22 -7.04
CA SER A 290 13.00 7.86 -6.50
C SER A 290 13.31 6.88 -7.64
N TRP A 291 13.77 5.68 -7.30
CA TRP A 291 13.98 4.61 -8.28
C TRP A 291 12.74 4.33 -9.15
N THR A 292 11.58 4.12 -8.53
CA THR A 292 10.33 3.85 -9.24
C THR A 292 9.88 5.03 -10.10
N ASP A 293 10.12 6.26 -9.66
CA ASP A 293 9.80 7.46 -10.45
C ASP A 293 10.73 7.63 -11.66
N LEU A 294 12.00 7.23 -11.53
CA LEU A 294 12.94 7.21 -12.65
C LEU A 294 12.56 6.14 -13.67
N VAL A 295 12.23 4.92 -13.24
CA VAL A 295 11.70 3.88 -14.14
C VAL A 295 10.43 4.38 -14.84
N ARG A 296 9.52 5.02 -14.10
CA ARG A 296 8.31 5.63 -14.67
C ARG A 296 8.62 6.71 -15.70
N HIS A 297 9.64 7.55 -15.45
CA HIS A 297 10.09 8.57 -16.39
C HIS A 297 10.49 7.95 -17.74
N TYR A 298 11.30 6.88 -17.73
CA TYR A 298 11.69 6.17 -18.95
C TYR A 298 10.51 5.49 -19.66
N ILE A 299 9.56 4.90 -18.92
CA ILE A 299 8.32 4.35 -19.50
C ILE A 299 7.56 5.43 -20.27
N GLN A 300 7.39 6.59 -19.63
CA GLN A 300 6.65 7.71 -20.23
C GLN A 300 7.39 8.30 -21.43
N ALA A 301 8.71 8.36 -21.39
CA ALA A 301 9.52 8.83 -22.50
C ALA A 301 9.37 7.91 -23.72
N ASN A 302 9.48 6.58 -23.53
CA ASN A 302 9.30 5.61 -24.60
C ASN A 302 7.88 5.65 -25.19
N GLU A 303 6.85 5.88 -24.35
CA GLU A 303 5.47 6.08 -24.83
C GLU A 303 5.32 7.35 -25.67
N ARG A 304 5.95 8.45 -25.24
CA ARG A 304 5.93 9.71 -26.00
C ARG A 304 6.63 9.55 -27.33
N TYR A 305 7.77 8.87 -27.36
CA TYR A 305 8.45 8.55 -28.61
C TYR A 305 7.56 7.71 -29.55
N ALA A 306 6.89 6.68 -29.04
CA ALA A 306 5.99 5.87 -29.88
C ALA A 306 4.83 6.70 -30.46
N VAL A 307 4.25 7.61 -29.67
CA VAL A 307 3.19 8.53 -30.14
C VAL A 307 3.74 9.54 -31.15
N ALA A 308 4.94 10.07 -30.90
CA ALA A 308 5.65 10.96 -31.81
C ALA A 308 5.87 10.28 -33.16
N GLN A 309 6.40 9.06 -33.20
CA GLN A 309 6.65 8.34 -34.46
C GLN A 309 5.37 7.96 -35.22
N ALA A 310 4.24 7.81 -34.53
CA ALA A 310 2.94 7.62 -35.17
C ALA A 310 2.36 8.92 -35.75
N SER A 311 2.89 10.08 -35.35
CA SER A 311 2.43 11.39 -35.81
C SER A 311 3.22 11.81 -37.06
N GLN A 312 2.53 12.30 -38.10
CA GLN A 312 3.19 12.91 -39.25
C GLN A 312 3.67 14.31 -38.84
N PHE A 313 4.98 14.50 -38.77
CA PHE A 313 5.58 15.82 -38.53
C PHE A 313 5.62 16.63 -39.83
N GLU A 314 5.64 17.97 -39.71
CA GLU A 314 6.02 18.86 -40.82
C GLU A 314 7.42 18.48 -41.34
N ASP A 315 7.63 18.61 -42.66
CA ASP A 315 8.85 18.16 -43.34
C ASP A 315 10.14 18.62 -42.60
N GLY A 316 10.90 17.65 -42.09
CA GLY A 316 12.25 17.85 -41.55
C GLY A 316 12.41 17.75 -40.02
N ILE A 317 11.35 17.57 -39.22
CA ILE A 317 11.47 17.38 -37.77
C ILE A 317 11.48 15.89 -37.42
N THR A 318 12.55 15.41 -36.76
CA THR A 318 12.70 14.01 -36.33
C THR A 318 12.84 13.92 -34.82
N TYR A 319 11.82 13.42 -34.14
CA TYR A 319 11.85 13.23 -32.70
C TYR A 319 12.76 12.04 -32.34
N ASN A 320 13.90 12.28 -31.68
CA ASN A 320 14.88 11.22 -31.39
C ASN A 320 14.53 10.43 -30.12
N HIS A 321 14.88 9.13 -30.09
CA HIS A 321 14.71 8.29 -28.90
C HIS A 321 15.88 8.47 -27.93
N VAL A 322 15.98 9.63 -27.28
CA VAL A 322 17.12 9.93 -26.38
C VAL A 322 17.29 8.96 -25.21
N HIS A 323 16.22 8.24 -24.85
CA HIS A 323 16.21 7.23 -23.80
C HIS A 323 16.57 5.82 -24.28
N ASP A 324 16.99 5.63 -25.54
CA ASP A 324 17.35 4.32 -26.07
C ASP A 324 18.75 3.96 -25.57
N PRO A 325 18.91 2.85 -24.81
CA PRO A 325 20.23 2.40 -24.37
C PRO A 325 21.21 2.18 -25.52
N ALA A 326 20.74 1.83 -26.72
CA ALA A 326 21.58 1.49 -27.86
C ALA A 326 22.09 2.72 -28.64
N LEU A 327 21.41 3.86 -28.58
CA LEU A 327 21.69 5.01 -29.45
C LEU A 327 22.65 6.04 -28.85
N TYR A 328 22.78 6.10 -27.52
CA TYR A 328 23.46 7.22 -26.86
C TYR A 328 24.55 6.80 -25.88
N THR A 329 25.22 5.67 -26.07
CA THR A 329 26.20 5.04 -25.14
C THR A 329 27.18 5.97 -24.40
N GLU A 330 27.55 7.12 -24.95
CA GLU A 330 28.44 8.13 -24.33
C GLU A 330 27.87 8.84 -23.09
N ARG A 331 26.54 8.85 -22.90
CA ARG A 331 25.90 9.43 -21.70
C ARG A 331 25.41 8.31 -20.79
N PRO A 332 25.47 8.46 -19.45
CA PRO A 332 24.83 7.51 -18.56
C PRO A 332 23.31 7.62 -18.65
N MET A 333 22.60 6.52 -18.40
CA MET A 333 21.15 6.53 -18.22
C MET A 333 20.74 7.14 -16.88
N VAL A 334 21.53 6.89 -15.83
CA VAL A 334 21.25 7.33 -14.46
C VAL A 334 22.35 8.25 -13.95
N ILE A 335 21.98 9.38 -13.37
CA ILE A 335 22.89 10.31 -12.71
C ILE A 335 22.49 10.45 -11.24
N HIS A 336 23.47 10.46 -10.35
CA HIS A 336 23.24 10.71 -8.92
C HIS A 336 23.42 12.20 -8.58
N LYS A 337 22.69 12.72 -7.58
CA LYS A 337 22.78 14.12 -7.14
C LYS A 337 24.23 14.60 -6.91
N SER A 338 25.10 13.78 -6.33
CA SER A 338 26.51 14.12 -6.09
C SER A 338 27.31 14.41 -7.36
N THR A 339 26.87 13.88 -8.49
CA THR A 339 27.52 14.04 -9.81
C THR A 339 26.92 15.17 -10.64
N MET A 340 25.83 15.79 -10.16
CA MET A 340 25.19 16.88 -10.86
C MET A 340 25.98 18.18 -10.69
N PRO A 341 26.21 18.95 -11.77
CA PRO A 341 26.80 20.28 -11.65
C PRO A 341 25.86 21.18 -10.83
N SER A 342 26.43 22.00 -9.95
CA SER A 342 25.68 22.97 -9.15
C SER A 342 24.93 23.93 -10.08
N VAL A 343 23.60 23.80 -10.15
CA VAL A 343 22.78 24.66 -11.00
C VAL A 343 22.55 25.99 -10.29
N ALA A 344 23.21 27.04 -10.77
CA ALA A 344 22.94 28.41 -10.30
C ALA A 344 21.45 28.76 -10.50
N LYS A 345 20.85 29.50 -9.56
CA LYS A 345 19.44 29.95 -9.65
C LYS A 345 19.22 30.77 -10.92
N VAL A 346 18.59 30.20 -11.94
CA VAL A 346 18.30 30.89 -13.21
C VAL A 346 17.00 31.66 -13.09
N LYS A 347 17.04 32.98 -13.34
CA LYS A 347 15.87 33.89 -13.29
C LYS A 347 14.92 33.79 -14.50
N TYR A 348 15.31 33.12 -15.58
CA TYR A 348 14.57 33.11 -16.84
C TYR A 348 14.37 31.69 -17.38
N ILE A 349 13.10 31.26 -17.43
CA ILE A 349 12.66 30.02 -18.06
C ILE A 349 12.12 30.30 -19.47
N ARG A 350 12.40 29.39 -20.40
CA ARG A 350 11.96 29.44 -21.80
C ARG A 350 11.05 28.24 -22.08
N VAL A 351 10.15 28.40 -23.04
CA VAL A 351 9.21 27.36 -23.48
C VAL A 351 9.65 26.84 -24.83
N CYS A 352 9.65 25.52 -25.02
CA CYS A 352 9.83 24.93 -26.34
C CYS A 352 8.53 25.01 -27.16
N VAL A 353 8.52 25.88 -28.17
CA VAL A 353 7.35 26.07 -29.05
C VAL A 353 7.09 24.85 -29.94
N LEU A 354 8.12 24.06 -30.28
CA LEU A 354 7.95 22.80 -31.02
C LEU A 354 7.10 21.83 -30.20
N CYS A 355 7.50 21.53 -28.97
CA CYS A 355 6.72 20.64 -28.11
C CYS A 355 5.34 21.19 -27.72
N GLU A 356 5.16 22.50 -27.70
CA GLU A 356 3.84 23.13 -27.51
C GLU A 356 2.89 22.82 -28.68
N LYS A 357 3.40 22.78 -29.92
CA LYS A 357 2.61 22.44 -31.12
C LYS A 357 2.28 20.95 -31.24
N LEU A 358 3.14 20.07 -30.72
CA LEU A 358 3.04 18.63 -30.95
C LEU A 358 1.87 17.91 -30.25
N SER A 359 1.03 18.60 -29.47
CA SER A 359 -0.05 17.98 -28.68
C SER A 359 0.40 16.82 -27.76
N VAL A 360 1.71 16.57 -27.62
CA VAL A 360 2.31 15.59 -26.71
C VAL A 360 2.36 16.19 -25.30
N LYS A 361 1.17 16.45 -24.75
CA LYS A 361 0.72 16.72 -23.36
C LYS A 361 1.61 17.44 -22.31
N GLN A 362 2.85 17.82 -22.55
CA GLN A 362 3.66 18.60 -21.60
C GLN A 362 4.48 19.67 -22.30
N LYS A 363 4.13 20.91 -22.00
CA LYS A 363 4.90 22.10 -22.31
C LYS A 363 6.30 21.95 -21.69
N VAL A 364 7.34 21.89 -22.52
CA VAL A 364 8.72 21.85 -22.02
C VAL A 364 9.13 23.26 -21.62
N VAL A 365 9.38 23.47 -20.33
CA VAL A 365 9.75 24.76 -19.75
C VAL A 365 11.06 24.60 -18.98
N ALA A 366 12.12 25.26 -19.44
CA ALA A 366 13.45 25.10 -18.86
C ALA A 366 14.36 26.34 -19.10
N PRO A 367 15.50 26.46 -18.41
CA PRO A 367 16.52 27.46 -18.72
C PRO A 367 16.97 27.41 -20.19
N LYS A 368 17.53 28.53 -20.70
CA LYS A 368 17.94 28.65 -22.12
C LYS A 368 18.87 27.51 -22.57
N SER A 369 19.88 27.18 -21.76
CA SER A 369 20.82 26.07 -22.06
C SER A 369 20.12 24.72 -22.14
N THR A 370 19.21 24.45 -21.21
CA THR A 370 18.40 23.22 -21.15
C THR A 370 17.45 23.11 -22.34
N ILE A 371 16.85 24.22 -22.80
CA ILE A 371 16.03 24.25 -24.02
C ILE A 371 16.89 23.99 -25.26
N PHE A 372 18.12 24.54 -25.35
CA PHE A 372 18.99 24.21 -26.46
C PHE A 372 19.35 22.73 -26.51
N GLN A 373 19.68 22.12 -25.37
CA GLN A 373 19.93 20.68 -25.34
C GLN A 373 18.69 19.89 -25.76
N HIS A 374 17.51 20.26 -25.24
CA HIS A 374 16.25 19.65 -25.63
C HIS A 374 15.95 19.76 -27.14
N LEU A 375 16.31 20.87 -27.79
CA LEU A 375 16.16 21.07 -29.24
C LEU A 375 17.21 20.32 -30.08
N LEU A 376 18.26 19.79 -29.47
CA LEU A 376 19.16 18.84 -30.16
C LEU A 376 18.62 17.40 -30.04
N ASP A 377 17.79 17.17 -29.02
CA ASP A 377 17.17 15.89 -28.70
C ASP A 377 15.83 15.69 -29.48
N VAL A 378 15.28 16.75 -30.10
CA VAL A 378 14.02 16.82 -30.88
C VAL A 378 14.30 17.45 -32.22
#